data_AF-A0A0R3LL02-F1
#
_entry.id   AF-A0A0R3LL02-F1
#
_cell.length_a   1.000
_cell.length_b   1.000
_cell.length_c   1.000
_cell.angle_alpha   90.00
_cell.angle_beta   90.00
_cell.angle_gamma   90.00
#
_symmetry.space_group_name_H-M   'P 1'
#
loop_
_entity.id
_entity.type
_entity.pdbx_description
1 polymer ?
#
loop_
_entity_poly.entity_id
_entity_poly.type
_entity_poly.pdbx_seq_one_letter_code
_entity_poly.pdbx_strand_id
1 'polypeptide(L)'
;MERAVDVVHADRAYISAVRIKEGGGRASRYWVPFNYGRTTYAWPLGSRAVLAIGGARGEIAVYDLAGGTTTMRTEINSSASAFLSSDEARLYVYNSWTLEIWSVDTLTRLTAYDSIVTGPDGTIRLADGQLWANEAKLAPGEDVWRLHIHHDHHGFDAAVEHTDGRLLVVTYDDELHRPSGILIVDPAAATAEWRPRSGLVKRSSWIGRLFGSRASDPGLEEALRQRFAVAEECSTSGRRRPTLDIKDPQAEIIVDRFITNRVELPDLSAESVTACLDDMAGKIERQGLRSMIRAEELDFTFEVGGRTVREREFFDILVERRMTQALPALRRLLTVYHAGFEGGEGSQPRNEYLREQPTGGLAHAMRALLLLDRGSTDIFRTYIAKRDGEHEEYATRTLYPEFVARNGMTTEDDIRLAVAVALNITWGGLHGRVWHEHDLIGIAKSRFGADRFAAIVTDEVKALDLEPQWDVQDSQGGYYLGTLLDEVPASDPFGQDLRQALARLWPSFADAITSHTGRQ
;
A
#
# COMPACT_ATOMS: atom_id res chain seq x y z
N MET A 1 20.22 -0.21 -32.10
CA MET A 1 21.02 0.31 -30.97
C MET A 1 20.05 0.42 -29.80
N GLU A 2 20.15 -0.48 -28.82
CA GLU A 2 19.19 -0.57 -27.71
C GLU A 2 19.48 0.55 -26.71
N ARG A 3 18.47 1.32 -26.30
CA ARG A 3 18.58 2.40 -25.32
C ARG A 3 17.92 1.95 -24.03
N ALA A 4 18.64 2.09 -22.92
CA ALA A 4 18.10 1.86 -21.58
C ALA A 4 17.76 3.22 -20.95
N VAL A 5 16.55 3.32 -20.42
CA VAL A 5 16.11 4.46 -19.62
C VAL A 5 15.90 3.95 -18.20
N ASP A 6 16.63 4.55 -17.26
CA ASP A 6 16.46 4.30 -15.84
C ASP A 6 15.80 5.52 -15.22
N VAL A 7 14.71 5.31 -14.47
CA VAL A 7 14.15 6.35 -13.61
C VAL A 7 15.04 6.44 -12.37
N VAL A 8 15.61 7.61 -12.12
CA VAL A 8 16.47 7.87 -10.95
C VAL A 8 15.83 9.00 -10.17
N HIS A 9 15.12 8.67 -9.10
CA HIS A 9 14.52 9.69 -8.24
C HIS A 9 15.59 10.61 -7.66
N ALA A 10 15.28 11.90 -7.63
CA ALA A 10 16.21 12.90 -7.15
C ALA A 10 15.53 13.79 -6.11
N ASP A 11 16.23 14.00 -5.02
CA ASP A 11 15.62 14.11 -3.69
C ASP A 11 15.14 15.52 -3.30
N ARG A 12 15.03 16.46 -4.25
CA ARG A 12 14.57 17.82 -3.94
C ARG A 12 13.25 18.12 -4.63
N ALA A 13 12.20 18.17 -3.82
CA ALA A 13 10.89 18.75 -4.15
C ALA A 13 10.18 18.13 -5.37
N TYR A 14 9.74 16.86 -5.30
CA TYR A 14 8.86 16.28 -6.33
C TYR A 14 9.45 16.29 -7.76
N ILE A 15 10.77 16.41 -7.89
CA ILE A 15 11.48 16.36 -9.18
C ILE A 15 12.14 15.01 -9.30
N SER A 16 11.59 14.09 -10.08
CA SER A 16 12.33 12.86 -10.40
C SER A 16 13.33 13.17 -11.51
N ALA A 17 14.49 12.52 -11.50
CA ALA A 17 15.39 12.57 -12.63
C ALA A 17 15.20 11.33 -13.52
N VAL A 18 15.18 11.53 -14.82
CA VAL A 18 15.25 10.43 -15.78
C VAL A 18 16.67 10.36 -16.30
N ARG A 19 17.28 9.18 -16.17
CA ARG A 19 18.63 8.92 -16.64
C ARG A 19 18.53 8.17 -17.97
N ILE A 20 19.06 8.77 -19.03
CA ILE A 20 19.07 8.18 -20.37
C ILE A 20 20.50 7.78 -20.69
N LYS A 21 20.72 6.49 -20.98
CA LYS A 21 22.02 5.97 -21.40
C LYS A 21 21.98 5.70 -22.91
N GLU A 22 22.65 6.56 -23.67
CA GLU A 22 22.88 6.32 -25.09
C GLU A 22 24.20 5.57 -25.32
N GLY A 23 24.14 4.34 -25.83
CA GLY A 23 25.27 3.68 -26.50
C GLY A 23 26.59 3.61 -25.74
N GLY A 24 26.61 3.06 -24.52
CA GLY A 24 27.83 2.89 -23.72
C GLY A 24 28.47 4.18 -23.18
N GLY A 25 27.87 5.35 -23.48
CA GLY A 25 28.31 6.64 -22.98
C GLY A 25 27.90 6.92 -21.53
N ARG A 26 28.41 8.04 -20.99
CA ARG A 26 28.02 8.56 -19.68
C ARG A 26 26.54 8.95 -19.74
N ALA A 27 25.74 8.42 -18.81
CA ALA A 27 24.31 8.68 -18.82
C ALA A 27 24.00 10.17 -18.52
N SER A 28 23.15 10.77 -19.34
CA SER A 28 22.64 12.12 -19.13
C SER A 28 21.51 12.08 -18.10
N ARG A 29 21.50 13.01 -17.14
CA ARG A 29 20.42 13.17 -16.16
C ARG A 29 19.54 14.35 -16.57
N TYR A 30 18.25 14.09 -16.68
CA TYR A 30 17.23 15.10 -16.98
C TYR A 30 16.26 15.20 -15.82
N TRP A 31 15.86 16.41 -15.46
CA TRP A 31 14.94 16.66 -14.36
C TRP A 31 13.51 16.77 -14.89
N VAL A 32 12.61 16.01 -14.30
CA VAL A 32 11.22 15.87 -14.72
C VAL A 32 10.34 16.37 -13.58
N PRO A 33 10.01 17.68 -13.55
CA PRO A 33 9.23 18.28 -12.46
C PRO A 33 7.75 17.87 -12.52
N PHE A 34 7.33 16.97 -11.64
CA PHE A 34 5.90 16.76 -11.35
C PHE A 34 5.44 17.77 -10.30
N ASN A 35 4.21 18.27 -10.42
CA ASN A 35 3.71 19.26 -9.46
C ASN A 35 3.46 18.64 -8.08
N TYR A 36 3.15 17.34 -8.05
CA TYR A 36 2.79 16.61 -6.84
C TYR A 36 3.31 15.18 -6.97
N GLY A 37 4.24 14.71 -6.12
CA GLY A 37 4.62 13.29 -6.01
C GLY A 37 5.80 12.79 -6.88
N ARG A 38 6.05 11.47 -6.85
CA ARG A 38 7.19 10.79 -7.52
C ARG A 38 6.83 10.34 -8.95
N THR A 39 7.81 10.22 -9.84
CA THR A 39 7.63 9.65 -11.19
C THR A 39 7.55 8.14 -11.11
N THR A 40 6.40 7.57 -11.41
CA THR A 40 6.19 6.12 -11.40
C THR A 40 6.76 5.46 -12.65
N TYR A 41 6.63 6.11 -13.81
CA TYR A 41 7.09 5.58 -15.09
C TYR A 41 7.74 6.64 -15.95
N ALA A 42 8.72 6.23 -16.77
CA ALA A 42 9.23 7.08 -17.84
C ALA A 42 9.64 6.25 -19.05
N TRP A 43 9.36 6.77 -20.23
CA TRP A 43 9.75 6.19 -21.51
C TRP A 43 10.41 7.24 -22.38
N PRO A 44 11.49 6.89 -23.11
CA PRO A 44 12.02 7.78 -24.14
C PRO A 44 10.98 7.91 -25.26
N LEU A 45 10.79 9.12 -25.77
CA LEU A 45 10.08 9.40 -27.01
C LEU A 45 11.10 9.88 -28.04
N GLY A 46 11.58 8.95 -28.86
CA GLY A 46 12.70 9.18 -29.77
C GLY A 46 13.98 9.66 -29.06
N SER A 47 14.64 10.70 -29.60
CA SER A 47 15.93 11.25 -29.10
C SER A 47 15.81 12.57 -28.34
N ARG A 48 14.65 13.21 -28.38
CA ARG A 48 14.48 14.57 -27.86
C ARG A 48 13.49 14.67 -26.73
N ALA A 49 12.71 13.63 -26.47
CA ALA A 49 11.68 13.73 -25.45
C ALA A 49 11.64 12.51 -24.51
N VAL A 50 11.04 12.71 -23.36
CA VAL A 50 10.65 11.66 -22.40
C VAL A 50 9.20 11.84 -22.05
N LEU A 51 8.41 10.78 -22.18
CA LEU A 51 7.10 10.64 -21.56
C LEU A 51 7.31 10.19 -20.13
N ALA A 52 6.72 10.87 -19.16
CA ALA A 52 6.76 10.47 -17.78
C ALA A 52 5.35 10.48 -17.19
N ILE A 53 5.11 9.52 -16.30
CA ILE A 53 3.91 9.45 -15.48
C ILE A 53 4.35 9.54 -14.04
N GLY A 54 3.69 10.38 -13.28
CA GLY A 54 4.03 10.54 -11.88
C GLY A 54 2.97 11.25 -11.11
N GLY A 55 3.12 11.17 -9.80
CA GLY A 55 2.48 12.07 -8.90
C GLY A 55 1.23 11.55 -8.20
N ALA A 56 0.96 12.11 -7.02
CA ALA A 56 -0.10 11.63 -6.13
C ALA A 56 -1.52 11.71 -6.75
N ARG A 57 -1.69 12.53 -7.78
CA ARG A 57 -2.95 12.67 -8.54
C ARG A 57 -2.92 11.99 -9.89
N GLY A 58 -1.82 11.35 -10.27
CA GLY A 58 -1.61 10.83 -11.61
C GLY A 58 -1.50 11.96 -12.65
N GLU A 59 -0.28 12.25 -13.07
CA GLU A 59 0.02 13.26 -14.07
C GLU A 59 0.82 12.60 -15.20
N ILE A 60 0.48 12.89 -16.46
CA ILE A 60 1.26 12.51 -17.63
C ILE A 60 1.91 13.78 -18.17
N ALA A 61 3.21 13.74 -18.44
CA ALA A 61 3.92 14.85 -19.03
C ALA A 61 4.99 14.41 -20.02
N VAL A 62 5.15 15.19 -21.10
CA VAL A 62 6.22 15.03 -22.08
C VAL A 62 7.23 16.14 -21.89
N TYR A 63 8.50 15.77 -21.81
CA TYR A 63 9.62 16.67 -21.54
C TYR A 63 10.58 16.69 -22.70
N ASP A 64 10.83 17.88 -23.27
CA ASP A 64 11.91 18.06 -24.24
C ASP A 64 13.25 18.11 -23.50
N LEU A 65 14.11 17.15 -23.82
CA LEU A 65 15.45 16.98 -23.27
C LEU A 65 16.41 18.06 -23.76
N ALA A 66 16.18 18.61 -24.96
CA ALA A 66 17.04 19.65 -25.51
C ALA A 66 16.74 21.02 -24.85
N GLY A 67 15.47 21.35 -24.70
CA GLY A 67 15.03 22.58 -24.03
C GLY A 67 15.03 22.50 -22.50
N GLY A 68 14.98 21.29 -21.93
CA GLY A 68 14.78 21.11 -20.49
C GLY A 68 13.41 21.58 -20.01
N THR A 69 12.40 21.54 -20.87
CA THR A 69 11.06 22.08 -20.62
C THR A 69 9.98 21.02 -20.80
N THR A 70 8.90 21.13 -20.02
CA THR A 70 7.68 20.35 -20.28
C THR A 70 7.01 20.90 -21.54
N THR A 71 6.79 20.06 -22.55
CA THR A 71 6.12 20.46 -23.80
C THR A 71 4.63 20.17 -23.74
N MET A 72 4.22 19.11 -23.04
CA MET A 72 2.81 18.72 -22.86
C MET A 72 2.59 18.17 -21.45
N ARG A 73 1.40 18.40 -20.89
CA ARG A 73 1.00 17.91 -19.58
C ARG A 73 -0.51 17.69 -19.53
N THR A 74 -0.94 16.63 -18.86
CA THR A 74 -2.35 16.35 -18.54
C THR A 74 -2.44 15.59 -17.22
N GLU A 75 -3.61 15.58 -16.60
CA GLU A 75 -3.91 14.78 -15.41
C GLU A 75 -4.71 13.52 -15.81
N ILE A 76 -4.53 12.43 -15.05
CA ILE A 76 -5.29 11.18 -15.14
C ILE A 76 -6.06 10.96 -13.84
N ASN A 77 -7.13 10.17 -13.85
CA ASN A 77 -8.05 10.09 -12.70
C ASN A 77 -7.50 9.32 -11.48
N SER A 78 -6.41 8.59 -11.62
CA SER A 78 -5.62 8.03 -10.51
C SER A 78 -4.43 7.25 -11.08
N SER A 79 -3.36 7.07 -10.29
CA SER A 79 -2.22 6.27 -10.67
C SER A 79 -2.48 4.78 -10.39
N ALA A 80 -2.50 3.98 -11.45
CA ALA A 80 -1.98 2.63 -11.43
C ALA A 80 -1.29 2.34 -12.79
N SER A 81 -0.75 1.13 -12.93
CA SER A 81 0.12 0.65 -14.00
C SER A 81 -0.06 1.29 -15.38
N ALA A 82 1.04 1.61 -16.04
CA ALA A 82 1.01 2.19 -17.37
C ALA A 82 2.04 1.55 -18.30
N PHE A 83 1.73 1.53 -19.59
CA PHE A 83 2.65 1.04 -20.62
C PHE A 83 2.52 1.84 -21.91
N LEU A 84 3.67 2.08 -22.55
CA LEU A 84 3.77 2.75 -23.84
C LEU A 84 3.71 1.72 -24.96
N SER A 85 2.91 1.98 -26.00
CA SER A 85 2.86 1.14 -27.20
C SER A 85 4.22 1.07 -27.89
N SER A 86 4.46 -0.02 -28.60
CA SER A 86 5.72 -0.25 -29.32
C SER A 86 6.00 0.77 -30.43
N ASP A 87 4.96 1.40 -30.99
CA ASP A 87 5.05 2.50 -31.95
C ASP A 87 5.16 3.88 -31.29
N GLU A 88 5.21 3.94 -29.95
CA GLU A 88 5.26 5.14 -29.12
C GLU A 88 4.06 6.10 -29.32
N ALA A 89 3.01 5.70 -30.06
CA ALA A 89 1.88 6.56 -30.39
C ALA A 89 0.79 6.57 -29.30
N ARG A 90 0.72 5.52 -28.47
CA ARG A 90 -0.33 5.32 -27.47
C ARG A 90 0.24 5.01 -26.11
N LEU A 91 -0.31 5.66 -25.10
CA LEU A 91 -0.07 5.33 -23.71
C LEU A 91 -1.32 4.68 -23.14
N TYR A 92 -1.15 3.51 -22.54
CA TYR A 92 -2.21 2.81 -21.85
C TYR A 92 -2.00 3.00 -20.35
N VAL A 93 -3.02 3.50 -19.68
CA VAL A 93 -3.03 3.76 -18.24
C VAL A 93 -4.14 2.94 -17.64
N TYR A 94 -3.79 2.05 -16.72
CA TYR A 94 -4.71 1.12 -16.08
C TYR A 94 -4.75 1.39 -14.58
N ASN A 95 -5.94 1.44 -13.99
CA ASN A 95 -6.14 1.34 -12.56
C ASN A 95 -7.16 0.24 -12.24
N SER A 96 -7.43 0.03 -10.94
CA SER A 96 -8.32 -1.02 -10.44
C SER A 96 -9.73 -0.98 -11.04
N TRP A 97 -10.12 0.12 -11.69
CA TRP A 97 -11.47 0.34 -12.21
C TRP A 97 -11.51 0.73 -13.68
N THR A 98 -10.44 1.31 -14.23
CA THR A 98 -10.45 1.89 -15.58
C THR A 98 -9.21 1.53 -16.40
N LEU A 99 -9.42 1.31 -17.70
CA LEU A 99 -8.35 1.32 -18.70
C LEU A 99 -8.52 2.54 -19.59
N GLU A 100 -7.58 3.46 -19.53
CA GLU A 100 -7.55 4.64 -20.38
C GLU A 100 -6.49 4.48 -21.47
N ILE A 101 -6.84 4.88 -22.70
CA ILE A 101 -5.91 4.94 -23.83
C ILE A 101 -5.71 6.40 -24.19
N TRP A 102 -4.46 6.84 -24.21
CA TRP A 102 -4.04 8.21 -24.46
C TRP A 102 -3.21 8.28 -25.73
N SER A 103 -3.42 9.35 -26.50
CA SER A 103 -2.51 9.72 -27.60
C SER A 103 -1.26 10.36 -27.00
N VAL A 104 -0.07 9.86 -27.34
CA VAL A 104 1.19 10.40 -26.83
C VAL A 104 1.52 11.76 -27.46
N ASP A 105 1.20 11.94 -28.74
CA ASP A 105 1.49 13.15 -29.49
C ASP A 105 0.70 14.37 -29.03
N THR A 106 -0.48 14.15 -28.44
CA THR A 106 -1.40 15.22 -28.03
C THR A 106 -1.73 15.19 -26.54
N LEU A 107 -1.33 14.13 -25.83
CA LEU A 107 -1.77 13.81 -24.47
C LEU A 107 -3.29 13.95 -24.28
N THR A 108 -4.07 13.58 -25.30
CA THR A 108 -5.54 13.53 -25.23
C THR A 108 -6.00 12.11 -25.03
N ARG A 109 -6.93 11.90 -24.10
CA ARG A 109 -7.59 10.61 -23.89
C ARG A 109 -8.38 10.23 -25.13
N LEU A 110 -7.99 9.14 -25.78
CA LEU A 110 -8.64 8.59 -26.96
C LEU A 110 -9.91 7.82 -26.58
N THR A 111 -9.81 6.99 -25.54
CA THR A 111 -10.94 6.25 -24.98
C THR A 111 -10.67 5.90 -23.53
N ALA A 112 -11.72 5.60 -22.78
CA ALA A 112 -11.66 5.07 -21.43
C ALA A 112 -12.69 3.95 -21.31
N TYR A 113 -12.30 2.86 -20.65
CA TYR A 113 -13.18 1.76 -20.30
C TYR A 113 -13.38 1.80 -18.79
N ASP A 114 -14.59 2.16 -18.36
CA ASP A 114 -14.95 2.24 -16.95
C ASP A 114 -15.49 0.89 -16.44
N SER A 115 -15.17 0.56 -15.18
CA SER A 115 -15.68 -0.59 -14.44
C SER A 115 -15.40 -1.94 -15.12
N ILE A 116 -14.12 -2.32 -15.16
CA ILE A 116 -13.70 -3.68 -15.51
C ILE A 116 -14.11 -4.60 -14.35
N VAL A 117 -15.32 -5.18 -14.41
CA VAL A 117 -15.84 -6.07 -13.37
C VAL A 117 -15.56 -7.51 -13.76
N THR A 118 -14.71 -8.20 -12.99
CA THR A 118 -14.53 -9.65 -13.11
C THR A 118 -15.73 -10.34 -12.45
N GLY A 119 -16.60 -10.94 -13.25
CA GLY A 119 -17.71 -11.75 -12.77
C GLY A 119 -17.23 -13.00 -12.03
N PRO A 120 -18.08 -13.63 -11.20
CA PRO A 120 -17.73 -14.82 -10.41
C PRO A 120 -17.38 -16.06 -11.25
N ASP A 121 -17.61 -16.03 -12.57
CA ASP A 121 -17.19 -17.02 -13.56
C ASP A 121 -15.86 -16.67 -14.25
N GLY A 122 -15.21 -15.59 -13.80
CA GLY A 122 -14.03 -14.99 -14.39
C GLY A 122 -14.34 -14.04 -15.55
N THR A 123 -15.59 -13.85 -15.98
CA THR A 123 -15.87 -12.98 -17.15
C THR A 123 -15.66 -11.51 -16.83
N ILE A 124 -14.78 -10.82 -17.56
CA ILE A 124 -14.68 -9.37 -17.47
C ILE A 124 -15.88 -8.73 -18.17
N ARG A 125 -16.63 -7.91 -17.44
CA ARG A 125 -17.77 -7.13 -17.92
C ARG A 125 -17.43 -5.65 -17.83
N LEU A 126 -17.73 -4.90 -18.87
CA LEU A 126 -17.72 -3.43 -18.83
C LEU A 126 -19.12 -2.95 -18.41
N ALA A 127 -19.21 -1.91 -17.59
CA ALA A 127 -20.48 -1.47 -16.98
C ALA A 127 -21.51 -0.89 -17.96
N ASP A 128 -21.16 -0.67 -19.23
CA ASP A 128 -22.10 -0.19 -20.27
C ASP A 128 -23.06 -1.28 -20.78
N GLY A 129 -22.98 -2.50 -20.25
CA GLY A 129 -23.93 -3.58 -20.52
C GLY A 129 -23.75 -4.23 -21.91
N GLN A 130 -22.68 -3.90 -22.64
CA GLN A 130 -22.37 -4.63 -23.86
C GLN A 130 -21.61 -5.92 -23.54
N LEU A 131 -22.28 -7.05 -23.79
CA LEU A 131 -21.70 -8.39 -23.74
C LEU A 131 -20.85 -8.61 -25.00
N TRP A 132 -19.53 -8.49 -24.90
CA TRP A 132 -18.63 -8.82 -26.00
C TRP A 132 -18.13 -10.26 -25.85
N ALA A 133 -18.77 -11.16 -26.58
CA ALA A 133 -18.26 -12.49 -26.87
C ALA A 133 -18.62 -12.85 -28.32
N ASN A 134 -17.63 -12.88 -29.23
CA ASN A 134 -17.63 -13.79 -30.38
C ASN A 134 -16.29 -13.85 -31.13
N GLU A 135 -15.99 -15.05 -31.62
CA GLU A 135 -14.78 -15.50 -32.31
C GLU A 135 -14.39 -14.67 -33.54
N ALA A 136 -13.09 -14.41 -33.69
CA ALA A 136 -12.48 -14.10 -35.00
C ALA A 136 -11.20 -14.93 -35.22
N LYS A 137 -11.16 -15.62 -36.38
CA LYS A 137 -9.98 -16.36 -36.86
C LYS A 137 -8.91 -15.40 -37.36
N LEU A 138 -7.70 -15.52 -36.82
CA LEU A 138 -6.52 -14.77 -37.25
C LEU A 138 -5.73 -15.54 -38.33
N ALA A 139 -5.22 -14.81 -39.31
CA ALA A 139 -4.36 -15.30 -40.40
C ALA A 139 -2.86 -15.27 -39.99
N PRO A 140 -1.97 -16.06 -40.63
CA PRO A 140 -0.63 -16.34 -40.09
C PRO A 140 0.49 -15.42 -40.63
N GLY A 141 1.41 -15.02 -39.74
CA GLY A 141 2.69 -14.36 -40.04
C GLY A 141 3.48 -14.08 -38.75
N GLU A 142 4.81 -14.15 -38.79
CA GLU A 142 5.77 -14.25 -37.66
C GLU A 142 5.53 -13.34 -36.44
N ASP A 143 5.51 -13.95 -35.25
CA ASP A 143 5.19 -13.33 -33.96
C ASP A 143 6.45 -12.99 -33.15
N VAL A 144 6.52 -11.78 -32.56
CA VAL A 144 7.49 -11.45 -31.50
C VAL A 144 6.74 -10.74 -30.37
N TRP A 145 6.62 -11.38 -29.21
CA TRP A 145 5.88 -10.85 -28.06
C TRP A 145 6.82 -10.15 -27.05
N ARG A 146 6.43 -8.96 -26.52
CA ARG A 146 7.12 -8.31 -25.38
C ARG A 146 6.29 -8.37 -24.12
N LEU A 147 6.73 -9.19 -23.16
CA LEU A 147 6.08 -9.42 -21.87
C LEU A 147 6.44 -8.33 -20.84
N HIS A 148 5.45 -7.58 -20.36
CA HIS A 148 5.57 -6.68 -19.21
C HIS A 148 4.71 -7.24 -18.05
N ILE A 149 5.37 -7.67 -16.96
CA ILE A 149 4.69 -8.16 -15.74
C ILE A 149 4.77 -7.05 -14.71
N HIS A 150 3.63 -6.59 -14.20
CA HIS A 150 3.58 -5.70 -13.06
C HIS A 150 3.16 -6.47 -11.79
N HIS A 151 3.61 -5.99 -10.65
CA HIS A 151 3.28 -6.50 -9.32
C HIS A 151 2.75 -5.32 -8.52
N ASP A 152 1.50 -5.37 -8.09
CA ASP A 152 0.99 -4.47 -7.05
C ASP A 152 0.33 -5.30 -5.93
N HIS A 153 0.02 -4.66 -4.81
CA HIS A 153 -0.52 -5.22 -3.58
C HIS A 153 -1.94 -5.82 -3.72
N HIS A 154 -2.59 -5.66 -4.89
CA HIS A 154 -3.94 -6.16 -5.19
C HIS A 154 -3.99 -7.03 -6.47
N GLY A 155 -3.00 -7.91 -6.69
CA GLY A 155 -3.07 -8.93 -7.74
C GLY A 155 -2.11 -8.77 -8.92
N PHE A 156 -1.95 -9.85 -9.69
CA PHE A 156 -1.07 -9.92 -10.87
C PHE A 156 -1.82 -9.58 -12.15
N ASP A 157 -1.77 -8.32 -12.56
CA ASP A 157 -2.17 -7.95 -13.92
C ASP A 157 -0.92 -7.79 -14.80
N ALA A 158 -0.84 -8.62 -15.85
CA ALA A 158 0.23 -8.55 -16.84
C ALA A 158 -0.36 -8.21 -18.20
N ALA A 159 0.16 -7.17 -18.85
CA ALA A 159 -0.25 -6.78 -20.19
C ALA A 159 0.90 -7.04 -21.18
N VAL A 160 0.56 -7.58 -22.35
CA VAL A 160 1.51 -7.87 -23.43
C VAL A 160 0.95 -7.29 -24.72
N GLU A 161 1.71 -6.43 -25.39
CA GLU A 161 1.34 -5.96 -26.72
C GLU A 161 1.94 -6.89 -27.78
N HIS A 162 1.09 -7.27 -28.74
CA HIS A 162 1.45 -7.99 -29.94
C HIS A 162 1.90 -7.02 -31.04
N THR A 163 2.72 -7.47 -31.98
CA THR A 163 3.25 -6.64 -33.08
C THR A 163 2.19 -6.06 -34.01
N ASP A 164 0.97 -6.60 -34.00
CA ASP A 164 -0.18 -6.05 -34.74
C ASP A 164 -1.00 -5.03 -33.92
N GLY A 165 -0.53 -4.66 -32.73
CA GLY A 165 -1.19 -3.69 -31.85
C GLY A 165 -2.28 -4.27 -30.96
N ARG A 166 -2.51 -5.60 -30.97
CA ARG A 166 -3.42 -6.25 -30.01
C ARG A 166 -2.77 -6.37 -28.63
N LEU A 167 -3.57 -6.27 -27.58
CA LEU A 167 -3.13 -6.37 -26.19
C LEU A 167 -3.65 -7.64 -25.56
N LEU A 168 -2.82 -8.30 -24.77
CA LEU A 168 -3.18 -9.46 -23.99
C LEU A 168 -3.00 -9.12 -22.52
N VAL A 169 -4.12 -8.97 -21.81
CA VAL A 169 -4.16 -8.66 -20.38
C VAL A 169 -4.50 -9.95 -19.64
N VAL A 170 -3.53 -10.47 -18.89
CA VAL A 170 -3.77 -11.55 -17.94
C VAL A 170 -4.32 -10.91 -16.68
N THR A 171 -5.46 -11.38 -16.21
CA THR A 171 -6.06 -10.88 -14.98
C THR A 171 -5.99 -11.91 -13.86
N TYR A 172 -5.96 -11.41 -12.63
CA TYR A 172 -5.83 -12.23 -11.44
C TYR A 172 -7.12 -12.29 -10.63
N ASP A 173 -7.27 -13.39 -9.90
CA ASP A 173 -8.28 -13.56 -8.86
C ASP A 173 -7.57 -13.40 -7.51
N ASP A 174 -7.83 -12.28 -6.84
CA ASP A 174 -7.21 -11.93 -5.55
C ASP A 174 -7.62 -12.89 -4.44
N GLU A 175 -8.88 -13.33 -4.41
CA GLU A 175 -9.35 -14.28 -3.40
C GLU A 175 -8.62 -15.62 -3.54
N LEU A 176 -8.40 -16.07 -4.78
CA LEU A 176 -7.85 -17.41 -5.06
C LEU A 176 -6.35 -17.42 -5.32
N HIS A 177 -5.70 -16.26 -5.30
CA HIS A 177 -4.28 -16.08 -5.59
C HIS A 177 -3.86 -16.84 -6.88
N ARG A 178 -4.59 -16.64 -7.98
CA ARG A 178 -4.28 -17.29 -9.27
C ARG A 178 -4.86 -16.52 -10.48
N PRO A 179 -4.32 -16.70 -11.70
CA PRO A 179 -4.90 -16.09 -12.90
C PRO A 179 -6.33 -16.56 -13.13
N SER A 180 -7.25 -15.62 -13.34
CA SER A 180 -8.69 -15.84 -13.61
C SER A 180 -8.93 -16.09 -15.11
N GLY A 181 -8.15 -15.46 -15.98
CA GLY A 181 -8.15 -15.68 -17.43
C GLY A 181 -7.38 -14.61 -18.21
N ILE A 182 -7.68 -14.50 -19.50
CA ILE A 182 -6.97 -13.63 -20.44
C ILE A 182 -7.99 -12.77 -21.21
N LEU A 183 -7.79 -11.45 -21.19
CA LEU A 183 -8.49 -10.50 -22.05
C LEU A 183 -7.60 -10.15 -23.24
N ILE A 184 -8.10 -10.34 -24.46
CA ILE A 184 -7.41 -9.94 -25.69
C ILE A 184 -8.13 -8.70 -26.23
N VAL A 185 -7.48 -7.54 -26.26
CA VAL A 185 -8.03 -6.29 -26.79
C VAL A 185 -7.46 -6.04 -28.17
N ASP A 186 -8.30 -5.73 -29.15
CA ASP A 186 -7.91 -5.21 -30.45
C ASP A 186 -8.36 -3.74 -30.54
N PRO A 187 -7.44 -2.79 -30.30
CA PRO A 187 -7.75 -1.37 -30.37
C PRO A 187 -8.16 -0.90 -31.77
N ALA A 188 -7.63 -1.53 -32.83
CA ALA A 188 -7.91 -1.13 -34.20
C ALA A 188 -9.33 -1.52 -34.61
N ALA A 189 -9.79 -2.69 -34.15
CA ALA A 189 -11.15 -3.17 -34.37
C ALA A 189 -12.14 -2.68 -33.29
N ALA A 190 -11.65 -1.99 -32.25
CA ALA A 190 -12.42 -1.62 -31.05
C ALA A 190 -13.15 -2.81 -30.43
N THR A 191 -12.45 -3.95 -30.30
CA THR A 191 -13.02 -5.20 -29.77
C THR A 191 -12.21 -5.72 -28.58
N ALA A 192 -12.84 -6.51 -27.72
CA ALA A 192 -12.17 -7.26 -26.67
C ALA A 192 -12.75 -8.67 -26.54
N GLU A 193 -11.89 -9.68 -26.39
CA GLU A 193 -12.25 -11.10 -26.26
C GLU A 193 -11.73 -11.65 -24.93
N TRP A 194 -12.65 -12.11 -24.06
CA TRP A 194 -12.29 -12.78 -22.82
C TRP A 194 -12.18 -14.30 -22.99
N ARG A 195 -11.10 -14.88 -22.46
CA ARG A 195 -10.87 -16.33 -22.40
C ARG A 195 -10.73 -16.81 -20.96
N PRO A 196 -11.78 -17.46 -20.40
CA PRO A 196 -11.74 -17.95 -19.03
C PRO A 196 -10.78 -19.14 -18.91
N ARG A 197 -10.17 -19.28 -17.73
CA ARG A 197 -9.23 -20.38 -17.43
C ARG A 197 -9.84 -21.78 -17.66
N SER A 198 -11.14 -21.97 -17.45
CA SER A 198 -11.81 -23.27 -17.61
C SER A 198 -11.74 -23.83 -19.04
N GLY A 199 -11.53 -22.98 -20.06
CA GLY A 199 -11.25 -23.39 -21.43
C GLY A 199 -9.80 -23.82 -21.70
N LEU A 200 -8.88 -23.61 -20.77
CA LEU A 200 -7.44 -23.87 -20.89
C LEU A 200 -7.10 -25.20 -20.21
N VAL A 201 -7.27 -26.32 -20.91
CA VAL A 201 -7.01 -27.67 -20.37
C VAL A 201 -5.49 -27.94 -20.26
N LYS A 202 -5.05 -28.33 -19.04
CA LYS A 202 -3.69 -28.73 -18.59
C LYS A 202 -2.57 -27.68 -18.73
N ARG A 203 -1.87 -27.44 -17.61
CA ARG A 203 -0.87 -26.36 -17.36
C ARG A 203 0.30 -26.27 -18.35
N SER A 204 0.66 -27.34 -19.05
CA SER A 204 1.78 -27.37 -20.00
C SER A 204 1.34 -27.35 -21.47
N SER A 205 0.05 -27.29 -21.78
CA SER A 205 -0.46 -27.39 -23.16
C SER A 205 -1.24 -26.17 -23.65
N TRP A 206 -1.43 -25.14 -22.83
CA TRP A 206 -2.25 -23.99 -23.20
C TRP A 206 -1.53 -23.01 -24.14
N ILE A 207 -0.22 -22.79 -23.96
CA ILE A 207 0.62 -22.01 -24.90
C ILE A 207 0.52 -22.64 -26.30
N GLY A 208 0.80 -23.94 -26.45
CA GLY A 208 0.66 -24.63 -27.74
C GLY A 208 -0.76 -24.70 -28.33
N ARG A 209 -1.82 -24.49 -27.54
CA ARG A 209 -3.21 -24.42 -28.04
C ARG A 209 -3.66 -23.00 -28.39
N LEU A 210 -3.09 -21.97 -27.77
CA LEU A 210 -3.34 -20.57 -28.12
C LEU A 210 -2.79 -20.21 -29.51
N PHE A 211 -1.71 -20.88 -29.95
CA PHE A 211 -1.00 -20.58 -31.20
C PHE A 211 -1.15 -21.65 -32.31
N GLY A 212 -1.92 -22.71 -32.05
CA GLY A 212 -2.15 -23.81 -33.01
C GLY A 212 -0.94 -24.74 -33.21
N SER A 213 -1.20 -25.94 -33.73
CA SER A 213 -0.24 -27.07 -33.85
C SER A 213 0.99 -26.86 -34.76
N ARG A 214 1.30 -25.63 -35.20
CA ARG A 214 2.48 -25.30 -36.01
C ARG A 214 3.32 -24.12 -35.51
N ALA A 215 3.00 -23.56 -34.35
CA ALA A 215 3.83 -22.56 -33.68
C ALA A 215 4.50 -23.18 -32.44
N SER A 216 5.42 -24.13 -32.67
CA SER A 216 6.41 -24.48 -31.65
C SER A 216 7.66 -23.67 -31.97
N ASP A 217 7.70 -22.40 -31.55
CA ASP A 217 8.99 -21.80 -31.25
C ASP A 217 9.41 -22.37 -29.88
N PRO A 218 10.33 -23.34 -29.85
CA PRO A 218 10.74 -23.97 -28.60
C PRO A 218 11.38 -22.95 -27.65
N GLY A 219 11.91 -21.84 -28.18
CA GLY A 219 12.52 -20.77 -27.40
C GLY A 219 11.52 -19.94 -26.61
N LEU A 220 10.38 -19.58 -27.21
CA LEU A 220 9.31 -18.84 -26.50
C LEU A 220 8.60 -19.71 -25.47
N GLU A 221 8.31 -20.97 -25.81
CA GLU A 221 7.70 -21.92 -24.89
C GLU A 221 8.61 -22.20 -23.69
N GLU A 222 9.92 -22.39 -23.92
CA GLU A 222 10.90 -22.59 -22.85
C GLU A 222 11.13 -21.30 -22.03
N ALA A 223 11.15 -20.11 -22.65
CA ALA A 223 11.31 -18.84 -21.94
C ALA A 223 10.11 -18.53 -21.03
N LEU A 224 8.89 -18.79 -21.50
CA LEU A 224 7.67 -18.65 -20.68
C LEU A 224 7.66 -19.71 -19.58
N ARG A 225 8.01 -20.97 -19.88
CA ARG A 225 8.08 -22.05 -18.90
C ARG A 225 9.09 -21.77 -17.79
N GLN A 226 10.28 -21.27 -18.14
CA GLN A 226 11.30 -20.87 -17.17
C GLN A 226 10.85 -19.68 -16.31
N ARG A 227 10.22 -18.66 -16.91
CA ARG A 227 9.72 -17.48 -16.17
C ARG A 227 8.56 -17.84 -15.22
N PHE A 228 7.64 -18.69 -15.63
CA PHE A 228 6.54 -19.15 -14.77
C PHE A 228 7.01 -20.15 -13.69
N ALA A 229 7.99 -21.02 -13.98
CA ALA A 229 8.57 -21.91 -12.98
C ALA A 229 9.29 -21.15 -11.85
N VAL A 230 10.00 -20.07 -12.18
CA VAL A 230 10.63 -19.18 -11.20
C VAL A 230 9.59 -18.47 -10.32
N ALA A 231 8.45 -18.06 -10.88
CA ALA A 231 7.35 -17.47 -10.11
C ALA A 231 6.69 -18.48 -9.15
N GLU A 232 6.51 -19.74 -9.57
CA GLU A 232 5.90 -20.82 -8.78
C GLU A 232 6.82 -21.32 -7.64
N GLU A 233 8.14 -21.39 -7.87
CA GLU A 233 9.12 -21.74 -6.84
C GLU A 233 9.27 -20.62 -5.78
N CYS A 234 9.07 -19.36 -6.17
CA CYS A 234 9.08 -18.21 -5.26
C CYS A 234 7.84 -18.15 -4.35
N SER A 235 6.65 -18.48 -4.86
CA SER A 235 5.41 -18.42 -4.06
C SER A 235 5.30 -19.58 -3.06
N THR A 236 5.96 -20.71 -3.31
CA THR A 236 5.83 -21.93 -2.50
C THR A 236 6.96 -22.15 -1.49
N SER A 237 8.15 -21.56 -1.68
CA SER A 237 9.34 -21.90 -0.88
C SER A 237 9.75 -20.86 0.17
N GLY A 238 9.21 -19.63 0.13
CA GLY A 238 9.63 -18.54 1.02
C GLY A 238 11.13 -18.18 0.94
N ARG A 239 11.88 -18.72 -0.03
CA ARG A 239 13.31 -18.46 -0.20
C ARG A 239 13.54 -17.23 -1.07
N ARG A 240 14.59 -16.48 -0.73
CA ARG A 240 15.10 -15.36 -1.54
C ARG A 240 15.35 -15.81 -2.98
N ARG A 241 14.90 -14.99 -3.93
CA ARG A 241 15.27 -15.11 -5.35
C ARG A 241 16.80 -15.13 -5.49
N PRO A 242 17.39 -16.01 -6.31
CA PRO A 242 18.69 -15.72 -6.88
C PRO A 242 18.51 -14.52 -7.81
N THR A 243 19.27 -13.45 -7.55
CA THR A 243 19.46 -12.37 -8.52
C THR A 243 19.92 -13.04 -9.81
N LEU A 244 19.14 -12.89 -10.89
CA LEU A 244 19.61 -13.28 -12.21
C LEU A 244 20.87 -12.45 -12.44
N ASP A 245 22.02 -13.11 -12.46
CA ASP A 245 23.34 -12.50 -12.69
C ASP A 245 23.41 -12.09 -14.17
N ILE A 246 22.67 -11.04 -14.53
CA ILE A 246 22.92 -10.28 -15.75
C ILE A 246 24.24 -9.57 -15.49
N LYS A 247 25.34 -10.17 -15.97
CA LYS A 247 26.65 -9.54 -16.04
C LYS A 247 26.58 -8.32 -16.97
N ASP A 248 26.00 -7.21 -16.51
CA ASP A 248 26.31 -5.88 -16.99
C ASP A 248 27.08 -5.13 -15.88
N PRO A 249 28.42 -5.15 -15.90
CA PRO A 249 29.25 -4.66 -14.81
C PRO A 249 29.31 -3.12 -14.68
N GLN A 250 28.31 -2.35 -15.15
CA GLN A 250 28.39 -0.87 -15.14
C GLN A 250 27.14 -0.10 -14.71
N ALA A 251 26.19 -0.73 -14.04
CA ALA A 251 25.10 -0.01 -13.38
C ALA A 251 25.39 0.18 -11.88
N GLU A 252 26.29 1.11 -11.54
CA GLU A 252 26.38 1.60 -10.17
C GLU A 252 25.22 2.57 -9.94
N ILE A 253 24.14 2.05 -9.35
CA ILE A 253 23.02 2.84 -8.86
C ILE A 253 23.52 3.59 -7.63
N ILE A 254 24.01 4.81 -7.83
CA ILE A 254 24.14 5.79 -6.75
C ILE A 254 22.70 6.23 -6.40
N VAL A 255 22.07 5.48 -5.50
CA VAL A 255 20.90 5.94 -4.74
C VAL A 255 21.44 7.02 -3.81
N ASP A 256 21.33 8.29 -4.22
CA ASP A 256 21.63 9.39 -3.32
C ASP A 256 20.69 9.29 -2.11
N ARG A 257 21.27 9.45 -0.92
CA ARG A 257 20.68 9.16 0.38
C ARG A 257 19.33 9.86 0.56
N PHE A 258 18.29 9.05 0.81
CA PHE A 258 17.03 9.45 1.44
C PHE A 258 17.23 10.66 2.36
N ILE A 259 16.50 11.76 2.10
CA ILE A 259 16.53 12.94 2.97
C ILE A 259 15.82 12.61 4.28
N THR A 260 16.58 12.01 5.20
CA THR A 260 16.16 11.83 6.59
C THR A 260 16.33 13.14 7.36
N ASN A 261 15.40 13.44 8.26
CA ASN A 261 15.55 14.54 9.21
C ASN A 261 16.73 14.23 10.14
N ARG A 262 17.81 15.01 10.01
CA ARG A 262 19.02 14.84 10.82
C ARG A 262 18.88 15.59 12.14
N VAL A 263 19.11 14.89 13.25
CA VAL A 263 19.12 15.46 14.60
C VAL A 263 20.48 15.18 15.24
N GLU A 264 21.10 16.18 15.84
CA GLU A 264 22.43 16.05 16.43
C GLU A 264 22.33 16.08 17.94
N LEU A 265 23.06 15.19 18.61
CA LEU A 265 23.18 15.16 20.06
C LEU A 265 24.61 14.74 20.48
N PRO A 266 25.15 15.30 21.56
CA PRO A 266 26.54 15.08 21.92
C PRO A 266 26.80 13.63 22.38
N ASP A 267 25.84 13.01 23.05
CA ASP A 267 25.91 11.63 23.55
C ASP A 267 24.51 11.02 23.77
N LEU A 268 24.46 9.79 24.27
CA LEU A 268 23.23 9.07 24.66
C LEU A 268 22.98 9.13 26.17
N SER A 269 23.32 10.25 26.81
CA SER A 269 22.88 10.51 28.18
C SER A 269 21.39 10.85 28.20
N ALA A 270 20.72 10.64 29.33
CA ALA A 270 19.31 10.96 29.47
C ALA A 270 19.02 12.45 29.23
N GLU A 271 19.93 13.35 29.64
CA GLU A 271 19.81 14.80 29.41
C GLU A 271 19.85 15.14 27.91
N SER A 272 20.84 14.61 27.18
CA SER A 272 20.97 14.81 25.73
C SER A 272 19.77 14.25 24.96
N VAL A 273 19.28 13.07 25.35
CA VAL A 273 18.09 12.45 24.75
C VAL A 273 16.84 13.29 25.01
N THR A 274 16.61 13.73 26.26
CA THR A 274 15.48 14.60 26.60
C THR A 274 15.50 15.89 25.78
N ALA A 275 16.65 16.58 25.75
CA ALA A 275 16.81 17.82 24.97
C ALA A 275 16.58 17.59 23.47
N CYS A 276 17.05 16.46 22.94
CA CYS A 276 16.82 16.05 21.55
C CYS A 276 15.32 15.87 21.25
N LEU A 277 14.59 15.14 22.08
CA LEU A 277 13.16 14.91 21.92
C LEU A 277 12.35 16.22 22.03
N ASP A 278 12.73 17.10 22.95
CA ASP A 278 12.10 18.42 23.11
C ASP A 278 12.36 19.35 21.92
N ASP A 279 13.56 19.32 21.35
CA ASP A 279 13.88 20.06 20.12
C ASP A 279 13.09 19.52 18.92
N MET A 280 12.97 18.20 18.77
CA MET A 280 12.13 17.58 17.74
C MET A 280 10.67 18.05 17.86
N ALA A 281 10.09 17.98 19.06
CA ALA A 281 8.73 18.45 19.31
C ALA A 281 8.60 19.96 19.02
N GLY A 282 9.56 20.76 19.49
CA GLY A 282 9.59 22.20 19.23
C GLY A 282 9.72 22.56 17.75
N LYS A 283 10.42 21.74 16.95
CA LYS A 283 10.49 21.90 15.49
C LYS A 283 9.12 21.67 14.84
N ILE A 284 8.41 20.61 15.24
CA ILE A 284 7.05 20.35 14.74
C ILE A 284 6.12 21.52 15.08
N GLU A 285 6.15 22.05 16.30
CA GLU A 285 5.33 23.21 16.69
C GLU A 285 5.67 24.48 15.89
N ARG A 286 6.96 24.77 15.68
CA ARG A 286 7.41 26.01 15.03
C ARG A 286 7.25 25.98 13.51
N GLN A 287 7.45 24.82 12.89
CA GLN A 287 7.53 24.70 11.43
C GLN A 287 6.34 23.94 10.83
N GLY A 288 5.53 23.30 11.68
CA GLY A 288 4.47 22.37 11.28
C GLY A 288 5.03 21.02 10.87
N LEU A 289 4.29 19.95 11.17
CA LEU A 289 4.70 18.58 10.84
C LEU A 289 4.94 18.38 9.34
N ARG A 290 4.08 18.97 8.50
CA ARG A 290 4.18 18.90 7.03
C ARG A 290 5.52 19.37 6.49
N SER A 291 6.19 20.31 7.18
CA SER A 291 7.52 20.79 6.78
C SER A 291 8.62 19.74 6.95
N MET A 292 8.37 18.68 7.72
CA MET A 292 9.32 17.60 8.01
C MET A 292 9.04 16.33 7.18
N ILE A 293 7.85 16.23 6.59
CA ILE A 293 7.45 15.12 5.72
C ILE A 293 8.05 15.31 4.31
N ARG A 294 8.60 14.25 3.73
CA ARG A 294 9.18 14.25 2.38
C ARG A 294 8.67 13.06 1.59
N ALA A 295 7.94 13.32 0.50
CA ALA A 295 7.35 12.28 -0.34
C ALA A 295 6.59 11.24 0.50
N GLU A 296 5.72 11.73 1.39
CA GLU A 296 4.91 10.92 2.31
C GLU A 296 5.71 10.16 3.37
N GLU A 297 7.02 10.40 3.49
CA GLU A 297 7.86 9.78 4.51
C GLU A 297 8.23 10.75 5.64
N LEU A 298 8.31 10.22 6.87
CA LEU A 298 8.85 10.92 8.04
C LEU A 298 9.90 10.05 8.71
N ASP A 299 11.14 10.27 8.32
CA ASP A 299 12.29 9.53 8.82
C ASP A 299 13.25 10.43 9.60
N PHE A 300 13.82 9.89 10.67
CA PHE A 300 14.86 10.53 11.45
C PHE A 300 16.17 9.75 11.47
N THR A 301 17.27 10.51 11.42
CA THR A 301 18.62 10.00 11.65
C THR A 301 19.28 10.85 12.73
N PHE A 302 19.92 10.18 13.69
CA PHE A 302 20.53 10.79 14.86
C PHE A 302 22.05 10.75 14.75
N GLU A 303 22.72 11.87 14.95
CA GLU A 303 24.18 11.95 14.97
C GLU A 303 24.64 12.08 16.40
N VAL A 304 25.10 10.94 16.94
CA VAL A 304 25.51 10.79 18.34
C VAL A 304 27.03 10.72 18.41
N GLY A 305 27.68 11.76 18.93
CA GLY A 305 29.13 11.77 19.08
C GLY A 305 29.90 11.47 17.77
N GLY A 306 29.36 11.92 16.63
CA GLY A 306 29.91 11.67 15.30
C GLY A 306 29.54 10.32 14.66
N ARG A 307 28.68 9.52 15.32
CA ARG A 307 28.12 8.29 14.76
C ARG A 307 26.67 8.50 14.33
N THR A 308 26.37 8.13 13.10
CA THR A 308 25.00 8.05 12.58
C THR A 308 24.27 6.85 13.20
N VAL A 309 23.13 7.11 13.84
CA VAL A 309 22.22 6.16 14.49
C VAL A 309 20.85 6.32 13.85
N ARG A 310 20.20 5.23 13.46
CA ARG A 310 18.85 5.29 12.85
C ARG A 310 17.76 5.42 13.91
N GLU A 311 16.58 5.88 13.51
CA GLU A 311 15.42 6.00 14.40
C GLU A 311 15.15 4.75 15.24
N ARG A 312 15.06 3.57 14.60
CA ARG A 312 14.87 2.31 15.31
C ARG A 312 15.94 2.07 16.38
N GLU A 313 17.22 2.16 16.00
CA GLU A 313 18.35 1.93 16.93
C GLU A 313 18.33 2.95 18.07
N PHE A 314 18.03 4.21 17.77
CA PHE A 314 17.94 5.27 18.77
C PHE A 314 16.88 4.94 19.82
N PHE A 315 15.66 4.60 19.41
CA PHE A 315 14.57 4.30 20.33
C PHE A 315 14.72 2.93 21.02
N ASP A 316 15.33 1.94 20.37
CA ASP A 316 15.71 0.67 21.01
C ASP A 316 16.67 0.92 22.18
N ILE A 317 17.65 1.81 22.02
CA ILE A 317 18.58 2.19 23.10
C ILE A 317 17.84 2.81 24.29
N LEU A 318 16.81 3.64 24.07
CA LEU A 318 15.99 4.22 25.14
C LEU A 318 15.29 3.12 25.96
N VAL A 319 14.74 2.11 25.28
CA VAL A 319 14.08 0.96 25.91
C VAL A 319 15.08 0.09 26.67
N GLU A 320 16.19 -0.29 26.04
CA GLU A 320 17.24 -1.13 26.61
C GLU A 320 17.86 -0.52 27.87
N ARG A 321 18.13 0.80 27.84
CA ARG A 321 18.71 1.54 28.96
C ARG A 321 17.66 2.00 29.98
N ARG A 322 16.38 1.70 29.76
CA ARG A 322 15.24 2.11 30.60
C ARG A 322 15.29 3.61 30.94
N MET A 323 15.42 4.46 29.92
CA MET A 323 15.57 5.91 30.09
C MET A 323 14.26 6.61 30.51
N THR A 324 13.76 6.31 31.71
CA THR A 324 12.49 6.86 32.20
C THR A 324 12.50 8.37 32.39
N GLN A 325 13.68 8.99 32.53
CA GLN A 325 13.84 10.44 32.62
C GLN A 325 13.44 11.17 31.32
N ALA A 326 13.48 10.48 30.17
CA ALA A 326 13.10 11.03 28.87
C ALA A 326 11.58 10.93 28.60
N LEU A 327 10.82 10.26 29.46
CA LEU A 327 9.38 10.02 29.26
C LEU A 327 8.56 11.30 29.03
N PRO A 328 8.73 12.40 29.81
CA PRO A 328 7.96 13.62 29.57
C PRO A 328 8.19 14.20 28.17
N ALA A 329 9.44 14.23 27.70
CA ALA A 329 9.78 14.73 26.37
C ALA A 329 9.32 13.79 25.26
N LEU A 330 9.38 12.47 25.48
CA LEU A 330 8.86 11.48 24.53
C LEU A 330 7.34 11.56 24.39
N ARG A 331 6.61 11.68 25.50
CA ARG A 331 5.16 11.93 25.49
C ARG A 331 4.84 13.21 24.74
N ARG A 332 5.55 14.30 25.05
CA ARG A 332 5.37 15.59 24.38
C ARG A 332 5.60 15.50 22.87
N LEU A 333 6.67 14.83 22.43
CA LEU A 333 6.95 14.61 21.01
C LEU A 333 5.77 13.93 20.30
N LEU A 334 5.26 12.83 20.85
CA LEU A 334 4.16 12.10 20.24
C LEU A 334 2.85 12.89 20.28
N THR A 335 2.55 13.59 21.38
CA THR A 335 1.38 14.47 21.46
C THR A 335 1.42 15.58 20.41
N VAL A 336 2.57 16.24 20.25
CA VAL A 336 2.75 17.30 19.25
C VAL A 336 2.69 16.74 17.83
N TYR A 337 3.28 15.56 17.60
CA TYR A 337 3.17 14.84 16.33
C TYR A 337 1.70 14.58 15.98
N HIS A 338 0.91 14.05 16.91
CA HIS A 338 -0.52 13.80 16.71
C HIS A 338 -1.32 15.07 16.44
N ALA A 339 -1.04 16.16 17.16
CA ALA A 339 -1.69 17.44 16.95
C ALA A 339 -1.30 18.10 15.61
N GLY A 340 -0.15 17.74 15.04
CA GLY A 340 0.34 18.27 13.78
C GLY A 340 -0.33 17.69 12.52
N PHE A 341 -1.21 16.71 12.67
CA PHE A 341 -1.97 16.12 11.56
C PHE A 341 -3.26 16.89 11.26
N GLU A 342 -3.32 17.44 10.05
CA GLU A 342 -4.55 17.96 9.45
C GLU A 342 -5.02 16.93 8.39
N GLY A 343 -5.74 15.88 8.81
CA GLY A 343 -6.28 14.86 7.90
C GLY A 343 -6.52 13.48 8.51
N GLY A 344 -7.12 12.60 7.72
CA GLY A 344 -7.35 11.18 8.03
C GLY A 344 -6.20 10.27 7.54
N GLU A 345 -6.53 9.00 7.33
CA GLU A 345 -5.62 7.89 6.98
C GLU A 345 -4.53 8.24 5.96
N GLY A 346 -4.90 8.78 4.79
CA GLY A 346 -3.96 9.13 3.72
C GLY A 346 -3.02 10.30 4.00
N SER A 347 -3.15 10.98 5.15
CA SER A 347 -2.30 12.12 5.53
C SER A 347 -1.14 11.72 6.46
N GLN A 348 -1.11 10.46 6.93
CA GLN A 348 -0.03 10.00 7.78
C GLN A 348 1.24 9.69 6.97
N PRO A 349 2.41 10.23 7.39
CA PRO A 349 3.65 9.83 6.80
C PRO A 349 3.96 8.39 7.17
N ARG A 350 4.54 7.68 6.22
CA ARG A 350 5.11 6.36 6.40
C ARG A 350 6.57 6.49 6.85
N ASN A 351 7.11 5.42 7.38
CA ASN A 351 8.55 5.20 7.50
C ASN A 351 8.85 3.98 6.60
N GLU A 352 9.09 4.25 5.31
CA GLU A 352 9.24 3.21 4.27
C GLU A 352 10.65 2.63 4.19
N TYR A 353 11.58 3.06 5.06
CA TYR A 353 12.95 2.54 5.02
C TYR A 353 13.01 1.02 5.27
N LEU A 354 12.02 0.48 6.00
CA LEU A 354 11.81 -0.95 6.14
C LEU A 354 10.94 -1.46 4.98
N ARG A 355 11.54 -1.67 3.80
CA ARG A 355 10.89 -2.25 2.60
C ARG A 355 10.10 -3.55 2.84
N GLU A 356 10.30 -4.19 3.99
CA GLU A 356 9.60 -5.43 4.36
C GLU A 356 8.27 -5.16 5.07
N GLN A 357 8.12 -4.06 5.80
CA GLN A 357 6.87 -3.62 6.47
C GLN A 357 6.90 -2.10 6.69
N PRO A 358 6.15 -1.30 5.91
CA PRO A 358 6.05 0.14 6.14
C PRO A 358 5.42 0.38 7.52
N THR A 359 6.04 1.23 8.35
CA THR A 359 5.46 1.64 9.64
C THR A 359 4.87 3.05 9.52
N GLY A 360 3.99 3.45 10.44
CA GLY A 360 3.65 4.86 10.60
C GLY A 360 4.88 5.71 10.99
N GLY A 361 4.82 7.02 10.74
CA GLY A 361 5.81 7.97 11.22
C GLY A 361 5.95 7.89 12.73
N LEU A 362 7.19 8.00 13.23
CA LEU A 362 7.52 7.88 14.66
C LEU A 362 7.04 6.58 15.35
N ALA A 363 6.79 5.50 14.60
CA ALA A 363 6.34 4.23 15.17
C ALA A 363 7.34 3.66 16.21
N HIS A 364 8.64 3.88 16.03
CA HIS A 364 9.66 3.45 16.99
C HIS A 364 9.67 4.32 18.26
N ALA A 365 9.35 5.62 18.14
CA ALA A 365 9.15 6.49 19.29
C ALA A 365 7.93 6.04 20.11
N MET A 366 6.83 5.72 19.41
CA MET A 366 5.60 5.19 20.01
C MET A 366 5.87 3.86 20.74
N ARG A 367 6.61 2.94 20.10
CA ARG A 367 7.08 1.71 20.75
C ARG A 367 7.86 1.98 22.03
N ALA A 368 8.84 2.88 21.97
CA ALA A 368 9.65 3.19 23.15
C ALA A 368 8.79 3.73 24.29
N LEU A 369 7.83 4.61 24.00
CA LEU A 369 6.92 5.14 25.00
C LEU A 369 6.07 4.01 25.62
N LEU A 370 5.47 3.15 24.79
CA LEU A 370 4.59 2.06 25.25
C LEU A 370 5.32 1.05 26.16
N LEU A 371 6.61 0.80 25.91
CA LEU A 371 7.42 -0.15 26.69
C LEU A 371 8.07 0.47 27.94
N LEU A 372 8.22 1.80 27.99
CA LEU A 372 8.79 2.53 29.12
C LEU A 372 7.73 3.09 30.08
N ASP A 373 6.55 3.43 29.57
CA ASP A 373 5.44 4.01 30.32
C ASP A 373 4.13 3.26 30.02
N ARG A 374 3.73 2.37 30.93
CA ARG A 374 2.45 1.65 30.82
C ARG A 374 1.24 2.60 30.80
N GLY A 375 1.35 3.79 31.39
CA GLY A 375 0.28 4.79 31.42
C GLY A 375 0.17 5.62 30.14
N SER A 376 0.80 5.18 29.04
CA SER A 376 0.77 5.87 27.73
C SER A 376 -0.23 5.30 26.72
N THR A 377 -1.16 4.47 27.19
CA THR A 377 -2.20 3.87 26.34
C THR A 377 -3.11 4.93 25.72
N ASP A 378 -3.26 6.09 26.34
CA ASP A 378 -3.97 7.25 25.78
C ASP A 378 -3.32 7.75 24.49
N ILE A 379 -2.01 7.95 24.50
CA ILE A 379 -1.24 8.41 23.33
C ILE A 379 -1.27 7.35 22.23
N PHE A 380 -1.13 6.07 22.58
CA PHE A 380 -1.18 5.00 21.60
C PHE A 380 -2.56 4.83 20.96
N ARG A 381 -3.64 5.01 21.73
CA ARG A 381 -5.00 5.06 21.18
C ARG A 381 -5.14 6.19 20.16
N THR A 382 -4.63 7.39 20.46
CA THR A 382 -4.58 8.49 19.49
C THR A 382 -3.72 8.15 18.26
N TYR A 383 -2.61 7.43 18.45
CA TYR A 383 -1.72 7.00 17.37
C TYR A 383 -2.43 6.09 16.37
N ILE A 384 -3.02 5.00 16.84
CA ILE A 384 -3.72 4.04 15.97
C ILE A 384 -5.00 4.62 15.39
N ALA A 385 -5.71 5.50 16.11
CA ALA A 385 -7.00 5.98 15.61
C ALA A 385 -6.88 6.89 14.37
N LYS A 386 -5.67 7.38 14.06
CA LYS A 386 -5.43 8.28 12.93
C LYS A 386 -5.15 7.54 11.61
N ARG A 387 -5.00 6.20 11.60
CA ARG A 387 -4.75 5.37 10.42
C ARG A 387 -5.44 4.04 10.60
N ASP A 388 -6.09 3.54 9.56
CA ASP A 388 -6.79 2.28 9.67
C ASP A 388 -5.83 1.11 9.99
N GLY A 389 -6.37 0.03 10.54
CA GLY A 389 -5.56 -1.09 10.99
C GLY A 389 -4.91 -1.88 9.85
N GLU A 390 -5.42 -1.76 8.61
CA GLU A 390 -4.79 -2.33 7.41
C GLU A 390 -3.47 -1.64 7.12
N HIS A 391 -3.44 -0.31 7.17
CA HIS A 391 -2.23 0.43 6.85
C HIS A 391 -1.32 0.67 8.07
N GLU A 392 -1.77 0.37 9.28
CA GLU A 392 -0.97 0.45 10.52
C GLU A 392 -0.67 -0.93 11.14
N GLU A 393 -0.32 -1.92 10.30
CA GLU A 393 0.00 -3.29 10.74
C GLU A 393 1.10 -3.35 11.80
N TYR A 394 2.07 -2.45 11.77
CA TYR A 394 3.14 -2.45 12.76
C TYR A 394 2.60 -2.16 14.18
N ALA A 395 1.71 -1.19 14.35
CA ALA A 395 1.13 -0.92 15.66
C ALA A 395 0.25 -2.08 16.14
N THR A 396 -0.60 -2.62 15.26
CA THR A 396 -1.59 -3.64 15.62
C THR A 396 -0.99 -5.04 15.76
N ARG A 397 -0.08 -5.44 14.86
CA ARG A 397 0.51 -6.80 14.81
C ARG A 397 1.89 -6.92 15.46
N THR A 398 2.57 -5.81 15.76
CA THR A 398 3.87 -5.83 16.43
C THR A 398 3.83 -5.14 17.79
N LEU A 399 3.47 -3.86 17.83
CA LEU A 399 3.58 -3.06 19.06
C LEU A 399 2.60 -3.52 20.14
N TYR A 400 1.33 -3.71 19.78
CA TYR A 400 0.31 -4.13 20.74
C TYR A 400 0.60 -5.53 21.33
N PRO A 401 0.93 -6.56 20.51
CA PRO A 401 1.36 -7.86 21.04
C PRO A 401 2.57 -7.76 21.97
N GLU A 402 3.55 -6.92 21.65
CA GLU A 402 4.71 -6.70 22.53
C GLU A 402 4.32 -6.05 23.87
N PHE A 403 3.41 -5.07 23.83
CA PHE A 403 2.85 -4.46 25.04
C PHE A 403 2.12 -5.49 25.90
N VAL A 404 1.25 -6.31 25.32
CA VAL A 404 0.50 -7.35 26.03
C VAL A 404 1.45 -8.41 26.59
N ALA A 405 2.44 -8.86 25.83
CA ALA A 405 3.42 -9.83 26.30
C ALA A 405 4.23 -9.31 27.51
N ARG A 406 4.51 -8.01 27.56
CA ARG A 406 5.28 -7.38 28.62
C ARG A 406 4.45 -7.04 29.86
N ASN A 407 3.23 -6.52 29.68
CA ASN A 407 2.44 -5.95 30.77
C ASN A 407 1.25 -6.83 31.19
N GLY A 408 0.87 -7.78 30.34
CA GLY A 408 -0.43 -8.44 30.38
C GLY A 408 -1.57 -7.46 30.10
N MET A 409 -2.80 -7.98 30.16
CA MET A 409 -4.02 -7.17 30.25
C MET A 409 -4.56 -7.30 31.67
N THR A 410 -4.14 -6.42 32.56
CA THR A 410 -4.48 -6.49 34.00
C THR A 410 -5.26 -5.30 34.53
N THR A 411 -5.31 -4.18 33.82
CA THR A 411 -6.07 -2.99 34.19
C THR A 411 -7.24 -2.78 33.24
N GLU A 412 -8.16 -1.88 33.60
CA GLU A 412 -9.20 -1.44 32.67
C GLU A 412 -8.61 -0.71 31.45
N ASP A 413 -7.55 0.07 31.64
CA ASP A 413 -6.89 0.79 30.55
C ASP A 413 -6.28 -0.16 29.52
N ASP A 414 -5.78 -1.33 29.93
CA ASP A 414 -5.30 -2.34 28.98
C ASP A 414 -6.45 -2.92 28.14
N ILE A 415 -7.64 -3.08 28.73
CA ILE A 415 -8.85 -3.55 28.02
C ILE A 415 -9.38 -2.48 27.09
N ARG A 416 -9.40 -1.21 27.52
CA ARG A 416 -9.74 -0.07 26.65
C ARG A 416 -8.82 -0.02 25.45
N LEU A 417 -7.52 -0.21 25.68
CA LEU A 417 -6.55 -0.31 24.60
C LEU A 417 -6.83 -1.50 23.68
N ALA A 418 -7.06 -2.70 24.22
CA ALA A 418 -7.38 -3.89 23.44
C ALA A 418 -8.61 -3.71 22.54
N VAL A 419 -9.66 -3.09 23.08
CA VAL A 419 -10.87 -2.73 22.34
C VAL A 419 -10.55 -1.70 21.24
N ALA A 420 -9.78 -0.65 21.54
CA ALA A 420 -9.38 0.33 20.53
C ALA A 420 -8.58 -0.29 19.38
N VAL A 421 -7.70 -1.26 19.66
CA VAL A 421 -6.96 -2.02 18.64
C VAL A 421 -7.89 -2.90 17.81
N ALA A 422 -8.81 -3.64 18.43
CA ALA A 422 -9.77 -4.47 17.70
C ALA A 422 -10.68 -3.63 16.78
N LEU A 423 -11.13 -2.46 17.24
CA LEU A 423 -11.89 -1.51 16.44
C LEU A 423 -11.06 -0.96 15.27
N ASN A 424 -9.79 -0.59 15.52
CA ASN A 424 -8.90 -0.08 14.49
C ASN A 424 -8.60 -1.13 13.39
N ILE A 425 -8.36 -2.39 13.77
CA ILE A 425 -8.20 -3.50 12.81
C ILE A 425 -9.47 -3.67 11.97
N THR A 426 -10.63 -3.65 12.63
CA THR A 426 -11.93 -3.79 11.96
C THR A 426 -12.23 -2.63 10.99
N TRP A 427 -11.77 -1.43 11.32
CA TRP A 427 -11.88 -0.24 10.47
C TRP A 427 -11.10 -0.40 9.17
N GLY A 428 -9.90 -0.99 9.21
CA GLY A 428 -9.12 -1.34 8.02
C GLY A 428 -9.66 -2.53 7.23
N GLY A 429 -10.95 -2.87 7.35
CA GLY A 429 -11.55 -3.98 6.63
C GLY A 429 -11.06 -5.39 7.02
N LEU A 430 -10.11 -5.51 7.95
CA LEU A 430 -9.64 -6.80 8.43
C LEU A 430 -10.71 -7.44 9.31
N HIS A 431 -11.30 -8.50 8.78
CA HIS A 431 -12.24 -9.35 9.48
C HIS A 431 -11.54 -10.59 10.03
N GLY A 432 -12.03 -11.16 11.12
CA GLY A 432 -11.45 -12.40 11.65
C GLY A 432 -11.79 -12.63 13.10
N ARG A 433 -10.84 -13.22 13.84
CA ARG A 433 -10.92 -13.46 15.29
C ARG A 433 -10.29 -12.29 16.05
N VAL A 434 -10.54 -11.05 15.62
CA VAL A 434 -9.86 -9.86 16.13
C VAL A 434 -10.23 -9.59 17.58
N TRP A 435 -11.49 -9.88 17.97
CA TRP A 435 -11.94 -9.77 19.35
C TRP A 435 -11.45 -10.91 20.25
N HIS A 436 -11.05 -12.05 19.67
CA HIS A 436 -10.40 -13.15 20.40
C HIS A 436 -8.87 -12.99 20.52
N GLU A 437 -8.28 -11.99 19.88
CA GLU A 437 -6.84 -11.75 20.00
C GLU A 437 -6.46 -11.49 21.47
N HIS A 438 -5.39 -12.15 21.88
CA HIS A 438 -4.87 -12.10 23.25
C HIS A 438 -5.88 -12.45 24.36
N ASP A 439 -6.96 -13.18 24.03
CA ASP A 439 -8.03 -13.57 24.98
C ASP A 439 -8.83 -12.37 25.53
N LEU A 440 -9.01 -11.31 24.74
CA LEU A 440 -9.78 -10.13 25.16
C LEU A 440 -11.18 -10.50 25.66
N ILE A 441 -11.95 -11.32 24.94
CA ILE A 441 -13.29 -11.77 25.40
C ILE A 441 -13.21 -12.59 26.69
N GLY A 442 -12.26 -13.51 26.82
CA GLY A 442 -12.11 -14.33 28.04
C GLY A 442 -11.74 -13.49 29.27
N ILE A 443 -10.87 -12.50 29.10
CA ILE A 443 -10.50 -11.56 30.16
C ILE A 443 -11.66 -10.64 30.52
N ALA A 444 -12.37 -10.10 29.52
CA ALA A 444 -13.58 -9.30 29.74
C ALA A 444 -14.63 -10.08 30.55
N LYS A 445 -14.89 -11.33 30.14
CA LYS A 445 -15.83 -12.24 30.82
C LYS A 445 -15.42 -12.54 32.26
N SER A 446 -14.16 -12.84 32.50
CA SER A 446 -13.68 -13.26 33.83
C SER A 446 -13.50 -12.10 34.82
N ARG A 447 -13.28 -10.86 34.35
CA ARG A 447 -12.91 -9.73 35.23
C ARG A 447 -13.88 -8.56 35.26
N PHE A 448 -14.52 -8.24 34.16
CA PHE A 448 -15.31 -7.01 34.02
C PHE A 448 -16.82 -7.29 33.94
N GLY A 449 -17.19 -8.47 33.42
CA GLY A 449 -18.59 -8.80 33.14
C GLY A 449 -19.13 -8.02 31.93
N ALA A 450 -20.32 -8.42 31.48
CA ALA A 450 -20.91 -7.93 30.24
C ALA A 450 -21.22 -6.43 30.26
N ASP A 451 -21.78 -5.90 31.35
CA ASP A 451 -22.15 -4.48 31.45
C ASP A 451 -20.94 -3.55 31.36
N ARG A 452 -19.87 -3.85 32.10
CA ARG A 452 -18.67 -2.99 32.09
C ARG A 452 -17.95 -3.09 30.76
N PHE A 453 -17.87 -4.29 30.17
CA PHE A 453 -17.27 -4.46 28.85
C PHE A 453 -18.08 -3.73 27.77
N ALA A 454 -19.41 -3.82 27.79
CA ALA A 454 -20.29 -3.06 26.89
C ALA A 454 -20.07 -1.55 27.01
N ALA A 455 -19.90 -1.03 28.24
CA ALA A 455 -19.59 0.37 28.47
C ALA A 455 -18.23 0.77 27.88
N ILE A 456 -17.19 -0.04 28.06
CA ILE A 456 -15.88 0.19 27.45
C ILE A 456 -15.98 0.21 25.93
N VAL A 457 -16.59 -0.81 25.32
CA VAL A 457 -16.80 -0.86 23.86
C VAL A 457 -17.56 0.36 23.36
N THR A 458 -18.63 0.75 24.05
CA THR A 458 -19.41 1.94 23.70
C THR A 458 -18.58 3.22 23.79
N ASP A 459 -17.77 3.38 24.83
CA ASP A 459 -16.90 4.54 25.00
C ASP A 459 -15.84 4.61 23.88
N GLU A 460 -15.24 3.48 23.52
CA GLU A 460 -14.22 3.41 22.46
C GLU A 460 -14.81 3.63 21.07
N VAL A 461 -15.98 3.06 20.76
CA VAL A 461 -16.69 3.33 19.49
C VAL A 461 -17.04 4.81 19.39
N LYS A 462 -17.55 5.42 20.46
CA LYS A 462 -17.83 6.87 20.49
C LYS A 462 -16.57 7.71 20.34
N ALA A 463 -15.47 7.33 20.99
CA ALA A 463 -14.20 8.02 20.84
C ALA A 463 -13.69 7.94 19.39
N LEU A 464 -13.96 6.82 18.70
CA LEU A 464 -13.62 6.66 17.30
C LEU A 464 -14.56 7.49 16.38
N ASP A 465 -15.86 7.52 16.68
CA ASP A 465 -16.87 8.27 15.91
C ASP A 465 -16.80 9.80 16.10
N LEU A 466 -16.26 10.30 17.23
CA LEU A 466 -16.18 11.73 17.56
C LEU A 466 -15.05 12.48 16.84
N GLU A 467 -14.34 11.85 15.92
CA GLU A 467 -13.25 12.45 15.15
C GLU A 467 -13.73 12.78 13.72
N PRO A 468 -14.38 13.94 13.50
CA PRO A 468 -15.08 14.32 12.25
C PRO A 468 -14.17 14.46 11.01
N GLN A 469 -12.88 14.25 11.17
CA GLN A 469 -11.84 14.31 10.13
C GLN A 469 -11.49 12.94 9.56
N TRP A 470 -12.08 11.88 10.10
CA TRP A 470 -12.00 10.56 9.52
C TRP A 470 -13.22 10.42 8.63
N ASP A 471 -13.02 10.05 7.38
CA ASP A 471 -14.05 9.92 6.33
C ASP A 471 -14.96 8.69 6.60
N VAL A 472 -15.41 8.57 7.85
CA VAL A 472 -16.19 7.46 8.38
C VAL A 472 -17.65 7.84 8.15
N GLN A 473 -18.20 7.40 7.03
CA GLN A 473 -19.62 7.58 6.72
C GLN A 473 -20.51 7.11 7.90
N ASP A 474 -21.62 7.82 8.13
CA ASP A 474 -22.58 7.80 9.26
C ASP A 474 -23.17 6.44 9.75
N SER A 475 -22.52 5.28 9.56
CA SER A 475 -23.08 3.98 9.95
C SER A 475 -22.08 2.93 10.48
N GLN A 476 -20.79 3.25 10.66
CA GLN A 476 -19.81 2.23 11.06
C GLN A 476 -19.96 1.73 12.51
N GLY A 477 -20.55 2.50 13.40
CA GLY A 477 -20.88 2.06 14.76
C GLY A 477 -21.59 0.70 14.81
N GLY A 478 -22.65 0.54 14.01
CA GLY A 478 -23.38 -0.71 13.91
C GLY A 478 -22.54 -1.84 13.30
N TYR A 479 -21.64 -1.50 12.37
CA TYR A 479 -20.70 -2.44 11.77
C TYR A 479 -19.66 -2.95 12.78
N TYR A 480 -19.03 -2.08 13.57
CA TYR A 480 -18.09 -2.46 14.62
C TYR A 480 -18.74 -3.38 15.66
N LEU A 481 -19.92 -2.99 16.15
CA LEU A 481 -20.68 -3.82 17.08
C LEU A 481 -21.08 -5.15 16.44
N GLY A 482 -21.44 -5.16 15.15
CA GLY A 482 -21.71 -6.38 14.38
C GLY A 482 -20.54 -7.37 14.43
N THR A 483 -19.30 -6.90 14.21
CA THR A 483 -18.11 -7.77 14.26
C THR A 483 -17.86 -8.37 15.64
N LEU A 484 -18.04 -7.58 16.71
CA LEU A 484 -17.96 -8.09 18.09
C LEU A 484 -19.02 -9.17 18.33
N LEU A 485 -20.24 -8.93 17.86
CA LEU A 485 -21.37 -9.84 18.05
C LEU A 485 -21.28 -11.09 17.16
N ASP A 486 -20.57 -11.04 16.03
CA ASP A 486 -20.20 -12.23 15.25
C ASP A 486 -19.24 -13.13 16.02
N GLU A 487 -18.33 -12.54 16.81
CA GLU A 487 -17.32 -13.26 17.57
C GLU A 487 -17.78 -13.74 18.96
N VAL A 488 -18.86 -13.18 19.51
CA VAL A 488 -19.44 -13.57 20.81
C VAL A 488 -20.81 -14.24 20.62
N PRO A 489 -20.87 -15.59 20.63
CA PRO A 489 -22.10 -16.32 20.34
C PRO A 489 -23.25 -15.95 21.27
N ALA A 490 -24.46 -15.81 20.71
CA ALA A 490 -25.69 -15.60 21.49
C ALA A 490 -26.06 -16.80 22.37
N SER A 491 -25.42 -17.96 22.19
CA SER A 491 -25.55 -19.13 23.06
C SER A 491 -24.67 -19.05 24.32
N ASP A 492 -23.66 -18.17 24.36
CA ASP A 492 -22.88 -17.92 25.59
C ASP A 492 -23.68 -16.97 26.50
N PRO A 493 -23.89 -17.31 27.80
CA PRO A 493 -24.52 -16.40 28.76
C PRO A 493 -23.89 -15.00 28.78
N PHE A 494 -22.56 -14.91 28.68
CA PHE A 494 -21.86 -13.62 28.59
C PHE A 494 -22.26 -12.85 27.31
N GLY A 495 -22.44 -13.56 26.18
CA GLY A 495 -22.87 -12.97 24.93
C GLY A 495 -24.31 -12.44 24.97
N GLN A 496 -25.21 -13.15 25.67
CA GLN A 496 -26.59 -12.70 25.88
C GLN A 496 -26.62 -11.42 26.72
N ASP A 497 -25.90 -11.42 27.84
CA ASP A 497 -25.82 -10.27 28.73
C ASP A 497 -25.16 -9.07 28.03
N LEU A 498 -24.11 -9.31 27.22
CA LEU A 498 -23.40 -8.29 26.46
C LEU A 498 -24.32 -7.61 25.43
N ARG A 499 -25.13 -8.37 24.70
CA ARG A 499 -26.12 -7.83 23.76
C ARG A 499 -27.15 -6.95 24.46
N GLN A 500 -27.67 -7.42 25.60
CA GLN A 500 -28.62 -6.62 26.38
C GLN A 500 -27.98 -5.33 26.90
N ALA A 501 -26.74 -5.38 27.36
CA ALA A 501 -26.00 -4.21 27.82
C ALA A 501 -25.73 -3.22 26.68
N LEU A 502 -25.26 -3.69 25.52
CA LEU A 502 -25.06 -2.87 24.33
C LEU A 502 -26.37 -2.25 23.83
N ALA A 503 -27.47 -3.01 23.78
CA ALA A 503 -28.79 -2.49 23.37
C ALA A 503 -29.31 -1.38 24.30
N ARG A 504 -29.00 -1.44 25.61
CA ARG A 504 -29.30 -0.36 26.56
C ARG A 504 -28.47 0.89 26.30
N LEU A 505 -27.19 0.71 25.99
CA LEU A 505 -26.25 1.82 25.78
C LEU A 505 -26.42 2.48 24.39
N TRP A 506 -26.90 1.72 23.40
CA TRP A 506 -27.12 2.13 22.02
C TRP A 506 -28.58 1.85 21.57
N PRO A 507 -29.55 2.64 22.03
CA PRO A 507 -30.97 2.39 21.76
C PRO A 507 -31.32 2.41 20.27
N SER A 508 -30.62 3.23 19.47
CA SER A 508 -30.81 3.32 18.02
C SER A 508 -30.43 2.03 17.28
N PHE A 509 -29.64 1.16 17.89
CA PHE A 509 -29.21 -0.12 17.33
C PHE A 509 -29.76 -1.31 18.13
N ALA A 510 -30.65 -1.10 19.09
CA ALA A 510 -31.13 -2.15 19.99
C ALA A 510 -31.74 -3.35 19.23
N ASP A 511 -32.59 -3.09 18.23
CA ASP A 511 -33.22 -4.15 17.42
C ASP A 511 -32.17 -4.91 16.60
N ALA A 512 -31.20 -4.21 15.99
CA ALA A 512 -30.11 -4.84 15.24
C ALA A 512 -29.22 -5.70 16.16
N ILE A 513 -28.81 -5.17 17.32
CA ILE A 513 -27.95 -5.85 18.29
C ILE A 513 -28.61 -7.13 18.83
N THR A 514 -29.90 -7.04 19.17
CA THR A 514 -30.65 -8.14 19.78
C THR A 514 -31.06 -9.20 18.76
N SER A 515 -31.32 -8.83 17.51
CA SER A 515 -31.66 -9.76 16.42
C SER A 515 -30.45 -10.32 15.66
N HIS A 516 -29.24 -9.81 15.92
CA HIS A 516 -28.02 -10.27 15.25
C HIS A 516 -27.71 -11.73 15.58
N THR A 517 -27.95 -12.62 14.63
CA THR A 517 -27.73 -14.07 14.76
C THR A 517 -26.36 -14.53 14.25
N GLY A 518 -25.50 -13.59 13.83
CA GLY A 518 -24.20 -13.82 13.21
C GLY A 518 -24.26 -13.71 11.68
N ARG A 519 -23.13 -13.39 11.03
CA ARG A 519 -22.97 -13.64 9.59
C ARG A 519 -23.07 -15.15 9.32
N GLN A 520 -23.98 -15.54 8.42
CA GLN A 520 -23.98 -16.90 7.82
C GLN A 520 -22.85 -17.02 6.80
#